data_AF-A0A3E2CFX9-F1
#
_entry.id   AF-A0A3E2CFX9-F1
#
_cell.length_a   1.000
_cell.length_b   1.000
_cell.length_c   1.000
_cell.angle_alpha   90.00
_cell.angle_beta   90.00
_cell.angle_gamma   90.00
#
_symmetry.space_group_name_H-M   'P 1'
#
loop_
_entity.id
_entity.type
_entity.pdbx_description
1 polymer ?
#
loop_
_entity_poly.entity_id
_entity_poly.type
_entity_poly.pdbx_seq_one_letter_code
_entity_poly.pdbx_strand_id
1 'polypeptide(L)'
;MFIWATLAQKWRFSMPGIVLIGAQWGDEGKGKATDLIGSKVDIVARFNGGNNAGHTVVVGNESYALHLLPSGIISPNVTPVIGNGVV
;
A
#
# COMPACT_ATOMS: atom_id res chain seq x y z
N MET A 1 -3.85 40.07 19.99
CA MET A 1 -4.69 39.12 19.24
C MET A 1 -4.59 39.49 17.76
N PHE A 2 -4.36 38.50 16.89
CA PHE A 2 -4.22 38.57 15.43
C PHE A 2 -2.82 38.89 14.85
N ILE A 3 -2.44 38.08 13.85
CA ILE A 3 -1.19 38.07 13.04
C ILE A 3 -0.06 37.14 13.52
N TRP A 4 -0.39 35.92 13.97
CA TRP A 4 0.61 34.82 14.00
C TRP A 4 0.09 33.49 13.45
N ALA A 5 -1.02 33.51 12.69
CA ALA A 5 -1.72 32.30 12.23
C ALA A 5 -1.54 31.97 10.73
N THR A 6 -0.61 32.61 10.00
CA THR A 6 -0.61 32.51 8.52
C THR A 6 0.73 32.17 7.87
N LEU A 7 1.74 31.71 8.64
CA LEU A 7 3.02 31.26 8.09
C LEU A 7 3.30 29.74 8.25
N ALA A 8 2.40 28.99 8.88
CA ALA A 8 2.55 27.55 9.06
C ALA A 8 2.01 26.70 7.89
N GLN A 9 1.71 27.29 6.73
CA GLN A 9 0.91 26.64 5.69
C GLN A 9 1.70 26.01 4.53
N LYS A 10 3.03 25.84 4.58
CA LYS A 10 3.72 25.28 3.39
C LYS A 10 5.04 24.55 3.61
N TRP A 11 5.22 23.87 4.73
CA TRP A 11 6.14 22.73 4.75
C TRP A 11 5.46 21.53 4.11
N ARG A 12 5.22 21.62 2.80
CA ARG A 12 4.74 20.51 1.99
C ARG A 12 5.96 19.62 1.73
N PHE A 13 6.38 18.87 2.74
CA PHE A 13 7.23 17.72 2.49
C PHE A 13 6.46 16.83 1.53
N SER A 14 6.91 16.80 0.27
CA SER A 14 6.42 15.85 -0.71
C SER A 14 6.88 14.48 -0.23
N MET A 15 6.04 13.77 0.52
CA MET A 15 6.31 12.36 0.81
C MET A 15 6.21 11.60 -0.52
N PRO A 16 7.31 11.02 -1.01
CA PRO A 16 7.29 10.32 -2.28
C PRO A 16 6.47 9.05 -2.14
N GLY A 17 5.62 8.77 -3.13
CA GLY A 17 4.94 7.49 -3.26
C GLY A 17 5.86 6.45 -3.92
N ILE A 18 5.75 5.20 -3.48
CA ILE A 18 6.37 4.05 -4.16
C ILE A 18 5.28 3.34 -4.95
N VAL A 19 5.52 3.09 -6.24
CA VAL A 19 4.58 2.37 -7.10
C VAL A 19 5.23 1.09 -7.59
N LEU A 20 4.60 -0.04 -7.31
CA LEU A 20 5.01 -1.36 -7.79
C LEU A 20 4.10 -1.78 -8.94
N ILE A 21 4.67 -1.92 -10.14
CA ILE A 21 3.97 -2.26 -11.38
C ILE A 21 4.60 -3.51 -11.99
N GLY A 22 3.79 -4.33 -12.67
CA GLY A 22 4.26 -5.51 -13.38
C GLY A 22 4.83 -5.10 -14.72
N ALA A 23 6.01 -5.60 -15.07
CA ALA A 23 6.64 -5.32 -16.35
C ALA A 23 6.24 -6.33 -17.45
N GLN A 24 5.53 -7.40 -17.08
CA GLN A 24 5.18 -8.52 -17.96
C GLN A 24 3.67 -8.81 -17.87
N TRP A 25 3.28 -10.09 -18.03
CA TRP A 25 1.90 -10.56 -18.04
C TRP A 25 1.46 -11.17 -16.69
N GLY A 26 1.92 -10.62 -15.56
CA GLY A 26 1.49 -11.07 -14.24
C GLY A 26 2.48 -12.02 -13.56
N ASP A 27 2.13 -12.39 -12.33
CA ASP A 27 2.88 -13.30 -11.47
C ASP A 27 4.37 -12.98 -11.24
N GLU A 28 4.76 -11.71 -11.38
CA GLU A 28 6.14 -11.26 -11.17
C GLU A 28 6.52 -11.11 -9.69
N GLY A 29 5.64 -11.49 -8.76
CA GLY A 29 5.91 -11.41 -7.32
C GLY A 29 5.73 -10.02 -6.69
N LYS A 30 4.94 -9.13 -7.33
CA LYS A 30 4.66 -7.77 -6.82
C LYS A 30 4.15 -7.75 -5.39
N GLY A 31 3.24 -8.67 -5.02
CA GLY A 31 2.70 -8.74 -3.67
C GLY A 31 3.77 -9.00 -2.62
N LYS A 32 4.73 -9.89 -2.91
CA LYS A 32 5.87 -10.16 -2.04
C LYS A 32 6.81 -8.95 -1.93
N ALA A 33 7.03 -8.23 -3.03
CA ALA A 33 7.79 -6.99 -3.00
C ALA A 33 7.10 -5.93 -2.12
N THR A 34 5.78 -5.80 -2.21
CA THR A 34 4.99 -4.90 -1.34
C THR A 34 5.12 -5.29 0.13
N ASP A 35 5.03 -6.57 0.48
CA ASP A 35 5.17 -7.03 1.86
C ASP A 35 6.55 -6.67 2.45
N LEU A 36 7.62 -6.81 1.67
CA LEU A 36 9.00 -6.50 2.10
C LEU A 36 9.19 -5.02 2.44
N ILE A 37 8.44 -4.12 1.80
CA ILE A 37 8.50 -2.68 2.07
C ILE A 37 7.35 -2.18 2.94
N GLY A 38 6.33 -3.01 3.21
CA GLY A 38 5.12 -2.64 3.94
C GLY A 38 5.39 -2.12 5.35
N SER A 39 6.43 -2.62 6.01
CA SER A 39 6.86 -2.15 7.34
C SER A 39 7.56 -0.78 7.34
N LYS A 40 7.83 -0.22 6.16
CA LYS A 40 8.54 1.06 5.96
C LYS A 40 7.62 2.17 5.43
N VAL A 41 6.32 1.91 5.32
CA VAL A 41 5.32 2.84 4.79
C VAL A 41 4.13 2.94 5.73
N ASP A 42 3.51 4.12 5.76
CA ASP A 42 2.31 4.36 6.59
C ASP A 42 1.04 3.83 5.92
N ILE A 43 1.03 3.72 4.59
CA ILE A 43 -0.14 3.39 3.78
C ILE A 43 0.24 2.38 2.69
N VAL A 44 -0.60 1.36 2.51
CA VAL A 44 -0.56 0.46 1.35
C VAL A 44 -1.89 0.56 0.61
N ALA A 45 -1.84 0.75 -0.70
CA ALA A 45 -3.04 0.98 -1.51
C ALA A 45 -3.09 0.05 -2.72
N ARG A 46 -4.28 -0.51 -2.96
CA ARG A 46 -4.61 -1.15 -4.24
C ARG A 46 -5.42 -0.17 -5.08
N PHE A 47 -4.95 0.15 -6.28
CA PHE A 47 -5.55 1.21 -7.11
C PHE A 47 -6.38 0.70 -8.29
N ASN A 48 -6.24 -0.57 -8.68
CA ASN A 48 -6.97 -1.19 -9.81
C ASN A 48 -7.11 -2.72 -9.60
N GLY A 49 -7.82 -3.37 -10.53
CA GLY A 49 -8.07 -4.80 -10.58
C GLY A 49 -9.25 -5.20 -9.72
N GLY A 50 -9.45 -6.51 -9.57
CA GLY A 50 -10.43 -7.07 -8.64
C GLY A 50 -9.87 -8.29 -7.94
N ASN A 51 -10.73 -9.26 -7.64
CA ASN A 51 -10.33 -10.54 -7.02
C ASN A 51 -9.63 -11.52 -7.98
N ASN A 52 -9.33 -11.08 -9.21
CA ASN A 52 -8.71 -11.88 -10.26
C ASN A 52 -7.20 -12.11 -10.06
N ALA A 53 -6.54 -11.29 -9.24
CA ALA A 53 -5.17 -11.50 -8.80
C ALA A 53 -5.16 -12.04 -7.36
N GLY A 54 -4.09 -12.75 -7.00
CA GLY A 54 -3.91 -13.27 -5.65
C GLY A 54 -2.47 -13.10 -5.19
N HIS A 55 -2.31 -12.87 -3.89
CA HIS A 55 -1.02 -12.91 -3.22
C HIS A 55 -1.17 -13.62 -1.87
N THR A 56 -0.45 -14.72 -1.69
CA THR A 56 -0.47 -15.48 -0.44
C THR A 56 0.67 -15.03 0.45
N VAL A 57 0.35 -14.68 1.69
CA VAL A 57 1.31 -14.30 2.72
C VAL A 57 1.30 -15.36 3.81
N VAL A 58 2.49 -15.78 4.25
CA VAL A 58 2.65 -16.70 5.39
C VAL A 58 3.25 -15.92 6.55
N VAL A 59 2.59 -15.95 7.71
CA VAL A 59 3.08 -15.32 8.95
C VAL A 59 3.07 -16.35 10.07
N GLY A 60 4.28 -16.72 10.51
CA GLY A 60 4.44 -17.84 11.43
C GLY A 60 3.90 -19.13 10.80
N ASN A 61 2.87 -19.71 11.41
CA ASN A 61 2.21 -20.93 10.95
C ASN A 61 0.90 -20.66 10.18
N GLU A 62 0.50 -19.40 10.04
CA GLU A 62 -0.75 -19.00 9.40
C GLU A 62 -0.51 -18.57 7.95
N SER A 63 -1.44 -18.90 7.06
CA SER A 63 -1.39 -18.55 5.65
C SER A 63 -2.63 -17.75 5.26
N TYR A 64 -2.42 -16.62 4.60
CA TYR A 64 -3.46 -15.67 4.22
C TYR A 64 -3.45 -15.50 2.70
N ALA A 65 -4.56 -15.85 2.04
CA ALA A 65 -4.75 -15.60 0.61
C ALA A 65 -5.40 -14.21 0.40
N LEU A 66 -4.63 -13.24 -0.07
CA LEU A 66 -5.10 -11.88 -0.35
C LEU A 66 -5.48 -11.74 -1.82
N HIS A 67 -6.78 -11.71 -2.10
CA HIS A 67 -7.29 -11.47 -3.46
C HIS A 67 -7.57 -9.99 -3.73
N LEU A 68 -8.30 -9.35 -2.82
CA LEU A 68 -8.75 -7.96 -2.95
C LEU A 68 -7.96 -6.99 -2.06
N LEU A 69 -7.66 -7.41 -0.84
CA LEU A 69 -6.92 -6.60 0.13
C LEU A 69 -5.52 -6.27 -0.41
N PRO A 70 -5.00 -5.05 -0.16
CA PRO A 70 -3.65 -4.70 -0.58
C PRO A 70 -2.62 -5.59 0.10
N SER A 71 -1.60 -6.02 -0.64
CA SER A 71 -0.40 -6.63 -0.06
C SER A 71 0.28 -5.62 0.88
N GLY A 72 1.01 -6.12 1.88
CA GLY A 72 1.58 -5.31 2.95
C GLY A 72 0.63 -5.07 4.14
N ILE A 73 -0.66 -5.38 4.03
CA ILE A 73 -1.68 -5.21 5.10
C ILE A 73 -1.32 -5.91 6.42
N ILE A 74 -0.47 -6.93 6.38
CA ILE A 74 -0.03 -7.65 7.58
C ILE A 74 0.98 -6.84 8.40
N SER A 75 1.56 -5.77 7.84
CA SER A 75 2.51 -4.92 8.54
C SER A 75 1.80 -4.17 9.68
N PRO A 76 2.31 -4.25 10.92
CA PRO A 76 1.69 -3.54 12.03
C PRO A 76 1.77 -2.04 11.80
N ASN A 77 0.65 -1.33 12.06
CA ASN A 77 0.48 0.12 11.89
C ASN A 77 0.36 0.64 10.45
N VAL A 78 0.28 -0.23 9.44
CA VAL A 78 -0.04 0.21 8.08
C VAL A 78 -1.54 0.46 7.93
N THR A 79 -1.92 1.51 7.22
CA THR A 79 -3.31 1.74 6.82
C THR A 79 -3.56 1.13 5.43
N PRO A 80 -4.34 0.04 5.30
CA PRO A 80 -4.73 -0.50 4.01
C PRO A 80 -5.81 0.36 3.35
N VAL A 81 -5.65 0.65 2.06
CA VAL A 81 -6.61 1.42 1.26
C VAL A 81 -7.00 0.66 0.00
N ILE A 82 -8.31 0.57 -0.24
CA ILE A 82 -8.87 0.12 -1.51
C ILE A 82 -9.27 1.39 -2.29
N GLY A 83 -8.62 1.61 -3.43
CA GLY A 83 -8.89 2.74 -4.30
C GLY A 83 -10.15 2.55 -5.12
N ASN A 84 -10.69 3.65 -5.64
CA ASN A 84 -11.92 3.69 -6.45
C ASN A 84 -11.81 2.95 -7.80
N GLY A 85 -10.61 2.60 -8.26
CA GLY A 85 -10.40 1.82 -9.48
C GLY A 85 -10.45 0.30 -9.26
N VAL A 86 -10.68 -0.16 -8.03
CA VAL A 86 -10.83 -1.59 -7.70
C VAL A 86 -12.29 -2.01 -7.88
N VAL A 87 -12.51 -3.22 -8.40
CA VAL A 87 -13.83 -3.84 -8.61
C VAL A 87 -14.02 -5.16 -7.88
#